data_AF-A0A9P7BJ79-F1
#
_entry.id   AF-A0A9P7BJ79-F1
#
_cell.length_a   1.000
_cell.length_b   1.000
_cell.length_c   1.000
_cell.angle_alpha   90.00
_cell.angle_beta   90.00
_cell.angle_gamma   90.00
#
_symmetry.space_group_name_H-M   'P 1'
#
loop_
_entity.id
_entity.type
_entity.pdbx_description
1 polymer ?
#
loop_
_entity_poly.entity_id
_entity_poly.type
_entity_poly.pdbx_seq_one_letter_code
_entity_poly.pdbx_strand_id
1 'polypeptide(L)'
;MLFTCIQKQDLWNAAFKKYLSNPKDPSCSSIFEDLSTLRLSKYYILHYHDKFTIYDFFATVIRFIWKAHWQQFFEQTPILDEIVLNQIQKELLKLSAYNSLF
;
A
#
# COMPACT_ATOMS: atom_id res chain seq x y z
N MET A 1 -6.48 10.33 11.23
CA MET A 1 -7.01 8.95 11.14
C MET A 1 -6.25 8.24 10.03
N LEU A 2 -5.96 6.94 10.16
CA LEU A 2 -5.03 6.18 9.31
C LEU A 2 -5.32 6.29 7.78
N PHE A 3 -6.55 6.61 7.39
CA PHE A 3 -7.01 6.69 6.00
C PHE A 3 -7.82 7.95 5.65
N THR A 4 -8.08 8.87 6.60
CA THR A 4 -8.93 10.06 6.36
C THR A 4 -8.15 11.33 6.01
N CYS A 5 -6.83 11.23 5.83
CA CYS A 5 -6.07 12.36 5.31
C CYS A 5 -6.36 12.48 3.81
N ILE A 6 -7.28 13.37 3.44
CA ILE A 6 -7.68 13.66 2.05
C ILE A 6 -6.46 13.87 1.14
N GLN A 7 -5.42 14.54 1.66
CA GLN A 7 -4.16 14.80 0.95
C GLN A 7 -3.37 13.54 0.56
N LYS A 8 -3.77 12.35 1.02
CA LYS A 8 -3.09 11.07 0.75
C LYS A 8 -3.98 10.11 -0.01
N GLN A 9 -5.20 10.51 -0.34
CA GLN A 9 -6.17 9.66 -1.02
C GLN A 9 -5.68 9.28 -2.42
N ASP A 10 -5.00 10.19 -3.11
CA ASP A 10 -4.41 9.95 -4.42
C ASP A 10 -3.29 8.90 -4.36
N LEU A 11 -2.42 8.96 -3.35
CA LEU A 11 -1.40 7.95 -3.09
C LEU A 11 -1.98 6.56 -2.84
N TRP A 12 -3.00 6.48 -2.00
CA TRP A 12 -3.71 5.23 -1.73
C TRP A 12 -4.34 4.67 -3.01
N ASN A 13 -5.10 5.50 -3.72
CA ASN A 13 -5.73 5.14 -4.99
C ASN A 13 -4.70 4.66 -6.02
N ALA A 14 -3.57 5.37 -6.16
CA ALA A 14 -2.51 5.01 -7.08
C ALA A 14 -1.86 3.67 -6.72
N ALA A 15 -1.59 3.42 -5.44
CA ALA A 15 -1.07 2.14 -4.98
C ALA A 15 -2.07 1.01 -5.23
N PHE A 16 -3.34 1.19 -4.86
CA PHE A 16 -4.37 0.18 -5.04
C PHE A 16 -4.63 -0.13 -6.51
N LYS A 17 -4.73 0.88 -7.36
CA LYS A 17 -4.91 0.70 -8.81
C LYS A 17 -3.73 -0.02 -9.46
N LYS A 18 -2.51 0.20 -8.95
CA LYS A 18 -1.29 -0.42 -9.49
C LYS A 18 -1.16 -1.90 -9.09
N TYR A 19 -1.58 -2.26 -7.88
CA TYR A 19 -1.25 -3.56 -7.30
C TYR A 19 -2.45 -4.48 -7.02
N LEU A 20 -3.66 -3.96 -6.86
CA LEU A 20 -4.85 -4.78 -6.60
C LEU A 20 -5.60 -5.05 -7.90
N SER A 21 -5.87 -6.32 -8.20
CA SER A 21 -6.63 -6.72 -9.40
C SER A 21 -8.04 -7.21 -9.11
N ASN A 22 -8.31 -7.62 -7.87
CA ASN A 22 -9.63 -8.01 -7.40
C ASN A 22 -9.84 -7.50 -5.97
N PRO A 23 -11.00 -6.93 -5.62
CA PRO A 23 -12.01 -6.40 -6.55
C PRO A 23 -11.42 -5.34 -7.49
N LYS A 24 -12.04 -5.13 -8.65
CA LYS A 24 -11.58 -4.13 -9.62
C LYS A 24 -11.91 -2.72 -9.12
N ASP A 25 -10.92 -1.82 -9.14
CA ASP A 25 -11.04 -0.41 -8.72
C ASP A 25 -11.74 -0.23 -7.35
N PRO A 26 -11.23 -0.86 -6.28
CA PRO A 26 -11.81 -0.75 -4.95
C PRO A 26 -11.69 0.68 -4.42
N SER A 27 -12.74 1.20 -3.79
CA SER A 27 -12.67 2.52 -3.16
C SER A 27 -11.78 2.48 -1.91
N CYS A 28 -11.08 3.58 -1.62
CA CYS A 28 -10.31 3.70 -0.38
C CYS A 28 -11.18 3.47 0.87
N SER A 29 -12.45 3.87 0.84
CA SER A 29 -13.39 3.66 1.94
C SER A 29 -13.68 2.17 2.19
N SER A 30 -13.89 1.37 1.13
CA SER A 30 -14.14 -0.06 1.30
C SER A 30 -12.89 -0.78 1.79
N ILE A 31 -11.73 -0.49 1.20
CA ILE A 31 -10.45 -1.03 1.67
C ILE A 31 -10.21 -0.69 3.13
N PHE A 32 -10.53 0.52 3.55
CA PHE A 32 -10.39 0.92 4.94
C PHE A 32 -11.28 0.10 5.89
N GLU A 33 -12.55 -0.09 5.53
CA GLU A 33 -13.47 -0.92 6.30
C GLU A 33 -12.97 -2.37 6.38
N ASP A 34 -12.50 -2.92 5.27
CA ASP A 34 -11.97 -4.27 5.22
C ASP A 34 -10.66 -4.41 6.01
N LEU A 35 -9.78 -3.41 5.98
CA LEU A 35 -8.58 -3.35 6.83
C LEU A 35 -8.96 -3.29 8.31
N SER A 36 -9.94 -2.46 8.67
CA SER A 36 -10.40 -2.28 10.05
C SER A 36 -11.07 -3.53 10.62
N THR A 37 -11.66 -4.36 9.75
CA THR A 37 -12.32 -5.61 10.12
C THR A 37 -11.49 -6.86 9.82
N LEU A 38 -10.26 -6.70 9.34
CA LEU A 38 -9.35 -7.77 8.91
C LEU A 38 -9.95 -8.72 7.83
N ARG A 39 -10.82 -8.20 6.97
CA ARG A 39 -11.51 -8.92 5.89
C ARG A 39 -10.81 -8.77 4.54
N LEU A 40 -9.51 -9.04 4.52
CA LEU A 40 -8.65 -8.76 3.36
C LEU A 40 -8.50 -9.93 2.38
N SER A 41 -8.99 -11.13 2.72
CA SER A 41 -8.83 -12.33 1.91
C SER A 41 -9.45 -12.25 0.50
N LYS A 42 -10.39 -11.31 0.29
CA LYS A 42 -11.00 -11.06 -1.02
C LYS A 42 -10.09 -10.31 -1.99
N TYR A 43 -9.01 -9.68 -1.50
CA TYR A 43 -8.12 -8.89 -2.32
C TYR A 43 -7.03 -9.75 -2.97
N TYR A 44 -6.79 -9.50 -4.26
CA TYR A 44 -5.75 -10.19 -5.01
C TYR A 44 -4.66 -9.21 -5.45
N ILE A 45 -3.40 -9.56 -5.20
CA ILE A 45 -2.23 -8.76 -5.55
C ILE A 45 -1.74 -9.18 -6.94
N LEU A 46 -1.83 -8.25 -7.90
CA LEU A 46 -1.34 -8.42 -9.25
C LEU A 46 0.18 -8.69 -9.24
N HIS A 47 0.63 -9.68 -10.01
CA HIS A 47 2.03 -10.10 -10.16
C HIS A 47 2.74 -10.70 -8.93
N TYR A 48 2.13 -10.69 -7.74
CA TYR A 48 2.79 -11.12 -6.49
C TYR A 48 1.97 -12.10 -5.64
N HIS A 49 0.89 -12.67 -6.17
CA HIS A 49 -0.06 -13.49 -5.41
C HIS A 49 0.59 -14.68 -4.66
N ASP A 50 1.63 -15.30 -5.23
CA ASP A 50 2.35 -16.42 -4.61
C ASP A 50 3.59 -15.98 -3.81
N LYS A 51 3.86 -14.68 -3.77
CA LYS A 51 5.13 -14.15 -3.26
C LYS A 51 5.02 -13.61 -1.84
N PHE A 52 3.86 -13.12 -1.43
CA PHE A 52 3.61 -12.64 -0.07
C PHE A 52 2.11 -12.52 0.17
N THR A 53 1.71 -12.44 1.44
CA THR A 53 0.29 -12.35 1.80
C THR A 53 -0.27 -10.95 1.52
N ILE A 54 -1.59 -10.85 1.45
CA ILE A 54 -2.28 -9.56 1.39
C ILE A 54 -1.93 -8.65 2.58
N TYR A 55 -1.63 -9.23 3.74
CA TYR A 55 -1.24 -8.49 4.93
C TYR A 55 0.15 -7.89 4.78
N ASP A 56 1.12 -8.62 4.22
CA ASP A 56 2.47 -8.10 3.93
C ASP A 56 2.42 -6.92 2.96
N PHE A 57 1.56 -7.02 1.96
CA PHE A 57 1.29 -5.94 1.01
C PHE A 57 0.77 -4.69 1.73
N PHE A 58 -0.34 -4.79 2.46
CA PHE A 58 -0.92 -3.64 3.14
C PHE A 58 0.00 -3.07 4.20
N ALA A 59 0.70 -3.90 4.97
CA ALA A 59 1.70 -3.46 5.94
C ALA A 59 2.80 -2.61 5.26
N THR A 60 3.29 -3.06 4.09
CA THR A 60 4.29 -2.32 3.31
C THR A 60 3.73 -0.98 2.83
N VAL A 61 2.56 -0.96 2.21
CA VAL A 61 1.94 0.29 1.71
C VAL A 61 1.67 1.27 2.84
N ILE A 62 1.05 0.81 3.94
CA ILE A 62 0.79 1.61 5.15
C ILE A 62 2.09 2.21 5.67
N ARG A 63 3.14 1.39 5.84
CA ARG A 63 4.42 1.83 6.38
C ARG A 63 5.02 3.00 5.58
N PHE A 64 5.04 2.90 4.26
CA PHE A 64 5.68 3.94 3.43
C PHE A 64 4.86 5.22 3.31
N ILE A 65 3.53 5.12 3.23
CA ILE A 65 2.67 6.30 3.24
C ILE A 65 2.77 7.04 4.57
N TRP A 66 2.78 6.31 5.69
CA TRP A 66 2.93 6.92 7.02
C TRP A 66 4.33 7.44 7.29
N LYS A 67 5.37 6.79 6.74
CA LYS A 67 6.73 7.34 6.74
C LYS A 67 6.78 8.68 6.01
N ALA A 68 6.26 8.76 4.79
CA ALA A 68 6.23 10.02 4.03
C ALA A 68 5.46 11.12 4.77
N HIS A 69 4.34 10.76 5.41
CA HIS A 69 3.59 11.70 6.25
C HIS A 69 4.40 12.20 7.45
N TRP A 70 5.09 11.31 8.14
CA TRP A 70 5.93 11.67 9.27
C TRP A 70 7.02 12.64 8.84
N GLN A 71 7.69 12.39 7.72
CA GLN A 71 8.71 13.28 7.16
C GLN A 71 8.13 14.65 6.75
N GLN A 72 6.93 14.67 6.19
CA GLN A 72 6.23 15.93 5.89
C GLN A 72 5.98 16.76 7.16
N PHE A 73 5.52 16.12 8.23
CA PHE A 73 5.13 16.81 9.46
C PHE A 73 6.33 17.26 10.29
N PHE A 74 7.32 16.39 10.48
CA PHE A 74 8.46 16.64 11.38
C PHE A 74 9.69 17.22 10.67
N GLU A 75 9.88 16.89 9.39
CA GLU A 75 11.08 17.29 8.62
C GLU A 75 10.76 18.28 7.50
N GLN A 76 9.50 18.71 7.36
CA GLN A 76 9.03 19.63 6.30
C GLN A 76 9.34 19.13 4.88
N THR A 77 9.51 17.81 4.73
CA THR A 77 9.81 17.20 3.43
C THR A 77 8.51 17.08 2.61
N PRO A 78 8.44 17.63 1.39
CA PRO A 78 7.24 17.51 0.56
C PRO A 78 6.97 16.04 0.20
N ILE A 79 5.70 15.65 0.24
CA ILE A 79 5.28 14.34 -0.26
C ILE A 79 5.27 14.40 -1.78
N LEU A 80 6.11 13.58 -2.40
CA LEU A 80 6.16 13.37 -3.85
C LEU A 80 5.66 11.96 -4.15
N ASP A 81 4.47 11.85 -4.75
CA ASP A 81 3.76 10.60 -4.90
C ASP A 81 4.58 9.53 -5.63
N GLU A 82 5.25 9.91 -6.71
CA GLU A 82 6.11 9.03 -7.49
C GLU A 82 7.25 8.44 -6.64
N ILE A 83 7.86 9.24 -5.76
CA ILE A 83 8.94 8.77 -4.89
C ILE A 83 8.41 7.73 -3.90
N VAL A 84 7.26 8.00 -3.28
CA VAL A 84 6.63 7.07 -2.32
C VAL A 84 6.24 5.76 -3.02
N LEU A 85 5.61 5.84 -4.19
CA LEU A 85 5.22 4.66 -4.98
C LEU A 85 6.43 3.85 -5.44
N ASN A 86 7.53 4.50 -5.82
CA ASN A 86 8.77 3.84 -6.18
C ASN A 86 9.43 3.14 -4.98
N GLN A 87 9.36 3.74 -3.79
CA GLN A 87 9.84 3.10 -2.56
C GLN A 87 9.00 1.86 -2.20
N ILE A 88 7.68 1.96 -2.29
CA ILE A 88 6.76 0.81 -2.12
C ILE A 88 7.13 -0.29 -3.11
N GLN A 89 7.27 0.04 -4.40
CA GLN A 89 7.65 -0.93 -5.42
C GLN A 89 8.96 -1.66 -5.10
N LYS A 90 9.99 -0.90 -4.70
CA LYS A 90 11.30 -1.48 -4.35
C LYS A 90 11.19 -2.46 -3.18
N GLU A 91 10.40 -2.15 -2.16
CA GLU A 91 10.23 -3.08 -1.03
C GLU A 91 9.37 -4.29 -1.36
N LEU A 92 8.30 -4.14 -2.14
CA LEU A 92 7.52 -5.29 -2.62
C LEU A 92 8.38 -6.24 -3.48
N LEU A 93 9.26 -5.69 -4.32
CA LEU A 93 10.23 -6.49 -5.08
C LEU A 93 11.20 -7.24 -4.17
N LYS A 94 11.76 -6.59 -3.15
CA LYS A 94 12.62 -7.25 -2.15
C LYS A 94 11.88 -8.38 -1.43
N LEU A 95 10.67 -8.11 -0.93
CA LEU A 95 9.83 -9.12 -0.26
C LEU A 95 9.59 -10.32 -1.18
N SER A 96 9.28 -10.06 -2.46
CA SER A 96 9.05 -11.12 -3.43
C SER A 96 10.29 -11.99 -3.70
N ALA A 97 11.48 -11.39 -3.67
CA ALA A 97 12.74 -12.10 -3.86
C ALA A 97 13.09 -12.96 -2.63
N TYR A 98 12.94 -12.43 -1.41
CA TYR A 98 13.18 -13.20 -0.18
C TYR A 98 12.35 -14.49 -0.12
N ASN A 99 11.07 -14.41 -0.48
CA ASN A 99 10.16 -15.56 -0.43
C ASN A 99 10.31 -16.52 -1.62
N SER A 100 11.12 -16.18 -2.63
CA SER A 100 11.46 -17.11 -3.73
C SER A 100 12.63 -18.04 -3.43
N LEU A 101 13.34 -17.82 -2.31
CA LEU A 101 14.49 -18.63 -1.88
C LEU A 101 14.10 -19.81 -0.98
N PHE A 102 12.82 -19.94 -0.64
CA PHE A 102 12.23 -21.03 0.14
C PHE A 102 11.22 -21.79 -0.73
#